data_AF-D2ZML5-F1
#
_entry.id   AF-D2ZML5-F1
#
_cell.length_a   1.000
_cell.length_b   1.000
_cell.length_c   1.000
_cell.angle_alpha   90.00
_cell.angle_beta   90.00
_cell.angle_gamma   90.00
#
_symmetry.space_group_name_H-M   'P 1'
#
loop_
_entity.id
_entity.type
_entity.pdbx_description
1 polymer ?
#
loop_
_entity_poly.entity_id
_entity_poly.type
_entity_poly.pdbx_seq_one_letter_code
_entity_poly.pdbx_strand_id
1 'polypeptide(L)'
;MKKQIAIIILTILLLASVIQDVSAATTVFLTSDNIMGTNDDADMLNSIKTYIEEISNGKINVIVDSQSPGPGEGTRAIEADSNVSVVFAAVDPGNFLVLSKYSTATTDKQIIFVNTGDYDLDTAESLRRAWDDNYSKTIFAGINNPGTFLNDAGISYIQPLKEYPDAGSDGHLGQNNDDINKYIAQEIVNNINSYDSTKHYDNNLVITHKLAPSNMAHGSQSLLESSDNEMNGTYNSYSAPQLLYLTSSYLNGNGLENPGDYKAPDSPLKYSILTKDSYSIYDYIKMGGIVKNYMGENGQAPNYINYEGAYISYYDLQYNFAKITANHTDGSHMDFDREYHFDKVNDSILLTILPIVLIILVIMFIYMIFKRLLHR
;
A
#
# COMPACT_ATOMS: atom_id res chain seq x y z
N MET A 1 15.43 -52.52 52.35
CA MET A 1 16.34 -52.26 51.21
C MET A 1 15.70 -52.46 49.84
N LYS A 2 15.39 -53.68 49.36
CA LYS A 2 14.88 -53.88 47.97
C LYS A 2 13.61 -53.09 47.61
N LYS A 3 12.62 -53.02 48.52
CA LYS A 3 11.38 -52.24 48.30
C LYS A 3 11.61 -50.71 48.28
N GLN A 4 12.52 -50.20 49.11
CA GLN A 4 12.85 -48.78 49.16
C GLN A 4 13.61 -48.35 47.89
N ILE A 5 14.51 -49.20 47.39
CA ILE A 5 15.21 -48.98 46.12
C ILE A 5 14.22 -48.98 44.95
N ALA A 6 13.24 -49.89 44.95
CA ALA A 6 12.21 -49.93 43.91
C ALA A 6 11.32 -48.66 43.90
N ILE A 7 10.94 -48.16 45.09
CA ILE A 7 10.17 -46.91 45.22
C ILE A 7 11.00 -45.73 44.71
N ILE A 8 12.27 -45.63 45.10
CA ILE A 8 13.16 -44.55 44.63
C ILE A 8 13.33 -44.58 43.11
N ILE A 9 13.52 -45.77 42.52
CA ILE A 9 13.64 -45.92 41.06
C ILE A 9 12.33 -45.53 40.37
N LEU A 10 11.18 -45.91 40.91
CA LEU A 10 9.87 -45.55 40.35
C LEU A 10 9.62 -44.03 40.43
N THR A 11 10.00 -43.39 41.54
CA THR A 11 9.91 -41.94 41.71
C THR A 11 10.87 -41.21 40.77
N ILE A 12 12.08 -41.72 40.56
CA ILE A 12 13.05 -41.15 39.59
C ILE A 12 12.54 -41.33 38.16
N LEU A 13 11.92 -42.47 37.82
CA LEU A 13 11.34 -42.70 36.49
C LEU A 13 10.13 -41.80 36.23
N LEU A 14 9.27 -41.59 37.25
CA LEU A 14 8.16 -40.64 37.19
C LEU A 14 8.66 -39.19 37.07
N LEU A 15 9.70 -38.80 37.81
CA LEU A 15 10.32 -37.48 37.69
C LEU A 15 11.05 -37.32 36.34
N ALA A 16 11.71 -38.35 35.84
CA ALA A 16 12.38 -38.34 34.55
C ALA A 16 11.39 -38.24 33.38
N SER A 17 10.20 -38.87 33.48
CA SER A 17 9.13 -38.68 32.50
C SER A 17 8.54 -37.26 32.51
N VAL A 18 8.67 -36.51 33.60
CA VAL A 18 8.28 -35.09 33.69
C VAL A 18 9.38 -34.17 33.16
N ILE A 19 10.65 -34.62 33.13
CA ILE A 19 11.81 -33.85 32.64
C ILE A 19 12.06 -34.07 31.14
N GLN A 20 11.45 -35.08 30.51
CA GLN A 20 11.71 -35.43 29.11
C GLN A 20 11.06 -34.50 28.05
N ASP A 21 10.26 -33.51 28.46
CA ASP A 21 9.65 -32.51 27.57
C ASP A 21 10.21 -31.09 27.79
N VAL A 22 11.45 -30.94 28.26
CA VAL A 22 12.17 -29.66 28.11
C VAL A 22 12.70 -29.56 26.68
N SER A 23 11.77 -29.56 25.72
CA SER A 23 12.01 -28.87 24.45
C SER A 23 12.40 -27.44 24.79
N ALA A 24 13.41 -26.88 24.12
CA ALA A 24 13.60 -25.43 24.17
C ALA A 24 12.25 -24.80 23.80
N ALA A 25 11.72 -23.94 24.68
CA ALA A 25 10.46 -23.26 24.41
C ALA A 25 10.63 -22.43 23.13
N THR A 26 9.68 -22.52 22.20
CA THR A 26 9.71 -21.71 20.99
C THR A 26 9.67 -20.24 21.41
N THR A 27 10.66 -19.46 20.97
CA THR A 27 10.71 -18.03 21.27
C THR A 27 10.02 -17.23 20.16
N VAL A 28 9.06 -16.40 20.55
CA VAL A 28 8.34 -15.47 19.67
C VAL A 28 8.75 -14.05 20.02
N PHE A 29 9.17 -13.29 19.02
CA PHE A 29 9.46 -11.86 19.15
C PHE A 29 8.34 -11.04 18.52
N LEU A 30 7.69 -10.17 19.30
CA LEU A 30 6.65 -9.28 18.81
C LEU A 30 7.21 -7.87 18.63
N THR A 31 7.04 -7.28 17.45
CA THR A 31 7.44 -5.89 17.17
C THR A 31 6.37 -5.19 16.37
N SER A 32 6.23 -3.89 16.59
CA SER A 32 5.19 -3.07 15.96
C SER A 32 5.77 -1.74 15.48
N ASP A 33 5.21 -1.24 14.39
CA ASP A 33 5.26 0.19 14.09
C ASP A 33 4.31 0.95 15.04
N ASN A 34 4.26 2.28 14.94
CA ASN A 34 3.33 3.13 15.68
C ASN A 34 2.05 3.36 14.87
N ILE A 35 1.05 2.50 15.09
CA ILE A 35 -0.20 2.44 14.34
C ILE A 35 -1.31 3.16 15.08
N MET A 36 -1.63 2.72 16.31
CA MET A 36 -2.75 3.26 17.11
C MET A 36 -2.30 4.36 18.07
N GLY A 37 -0.99 4.47 18.28
CA GLY A 37 -0.39 5.33 19.29
C GLY A 37 0.39 4.51 20.31
N THR A 38 1.39 5.16 20.93
CA THR A 38 2.41 4.48 21.73
C THR A 38 1.86 3.57 22.84
N ASN A 39 0.82 4.02 23.55
CA ASN A 39 0.26 3.27 24.67
C ASN A 39 -0.61 2.11 24.17
N ASP A 40 -1.49 2.35 23.19
CA ASP A 40 -2.41 1.33 22.69
C ASP A 40 -1.66 0.18 22.01
N ASP A 41 -0.64 0.48 21.20
CA ASP A 41 0.17 -0.58 20.59
C ASP A 41 0.97 -1.35 21.64
N ALA A 42 1.54 -0.69 22.65
CA ALA A 42 2.26 -1.37 23.73
C ALA A 42 1.33 -2.27 24.56
N ASP A 43 0.12 -1.80 24.87
CA ASP A 43 -0.87 -2.59 25.60
C ASP A 43 -1.37 -3.78 24.76
N MET A 44 -1.57 -3.58 23.44
CA MET A 44 -1.89 -4.64 22.49
C MET A 44 -0.81 -5.72 22.48
N LEU A 45 0.46 -5.37 22.31
CA LEU A 45 1.56 -6.34 22.26
C LEU A 45 1.68 -7.15 23.56
N ASN A 46 1.52 -6.50 24.71
CA ASN A 46 1.55 -7.18 26.01
C ASN A 46 0.35 -8.11 26.22
N SER A 47 -0.85 -7.68 25.80
CA SER A 47 -2.06 -8.51 25.86
C SER A 47 -1.94 -9.75 24.96
N ILE A 48 -1.48 -9.57 23.72
CA ILE A 48 -1.23 -10.68 22.78
C ILE A 48 -0.17 -11.64 23.33
N LYS A 49 0.91 -11.12 23.93
CA LYS A 49 1.91 -11.94 24.62
C LYS A 49 1.25 -12.85 25.67
N THR A 50 0.44 -12.29 26.57
CA THR A 50 -0.24 -13.07 27.62
C THR A 50 -1.09 -14.17 27.00
N TYR A 51 -1.87 -13.86 25.96
CA TYR A 51 -2.71 -14.86 25.30
C TYR A 51 -1.92 -15.95 24.59
N ILE A 52 -0.81 -15.65 23.91
CA ILE A 52 0.04 -16.68 23.28
C ILE A 52 0.61 -17.63 24.35
N GLU A 53 1.11 -17.10 25.46
CA GLU A 53 1.68 -17.89 26.55
C GLU A 53 0.61 -18.78 27.21
N GLU A 54 -0.61 -18.27 27.38
CA GLU A 54 -1.76 -19.03 27.89
C GLU A 54 -2.23 -20.13 26.92
N ILE A 55 -2.48 -19.78 25.65
CA ILE A 55 -2.97 -20.71 24.61
C ILE A 55 -1.97 -21.85 24.38
N SER A 56 -0.67 -21.52 24.41
CA SER A 56 0.40 -22.52 24.25
C SER A 56 0.69 -23.34 25.50
N ASN A 57 0.03 -23.04 26.63
CA ASN A 57 0.29 -23.63 27.94
C ASN A 57 1.78 -23.55 28.33
N GLY A 58 2.40 -22.38 28.09
CA GLY A 58 3.80 -22.09 28.40
C GLY A 58 4.84 -22.73 27.46
N LYS A 59 4.42 -23.36 26.36
CA LYS A 59 5.36 -23.93 25.36
C LYS A 59 6.00 -22.87 24.47
N ILE A 60 5.35 -21.71 24.33
CA ILE A 60 5.85 -20.57 23.60
C ILE A 60 6.20 -19.47 24.62
N ASN A 61 7.41 -18.94 24.53
CA ASN A 61 7.86 -17.81 25.35
C ASN A 61 7.90 -16.55 24.49
N VAL A 62 7.25 -15.47 24.93
CA VAL A 62 7.09 -14.27 24.11
C VAL A 62 7.94 -13.12 24.63
N ILE A 63 8.68 -12.51 23.71
CA ILE A 63 9.50 -11.32 23.91
C ILE A 63 8.81 -10.16 23.19
N VAL A 64 8.38 -9.15 23.94
CA VAL A 64 7.92 -7.88 23.36
C VAL A 64 9.15 -7.01 23.14
N ASP A 65 9.30 -6.52 21.92
CA ASP A 65 10.37 -5.61 21.54
C ASP A 65 10.35 -4.33 22.38
N SER A 66 11.44 -4.07 23.12
CA SER A 66 11.58 -2.88 23.95
C SER A 66 11.63 -1.56 23.17
N GLN A 67 11.87 -1.62 21.85
CA GLN A 67 11.85 -0.45 20.96
C GLN A 67 10.48 -0.24 20.29
N SER A 68 9.52 -1.14 20.51
CA SER A 68 8.17 -1.02 19.96
C SER A 68 7.23 -0.25 20.91
N PRO A 69 6.22 0.45 20.35
CA PRO A 69 6.02 0.70 18.93
C PRO A 69 7.03 1.73 18.38
N GLY A 70 7.47 1.55 17.13
CA GLY A 70 8.33 2.53 16.47
C GLY A 70 8.89 2.07 15.13
N PRO A 71 9.44 3.00 14.32
CA PRO A 71 9.84 2.73 12.95
C PRO A 71 10.98 1.73 12.87
N GLY A 72 10.97 0.84 11.87
CA GLY A 72 12.02 -0.17 11.67
C GLY A 72 11.67 -1.55 12.23
N GLU A 73 10.39 -1.77 12.53
CA GLU A 73 9.79 -3.00 13.03
C GLU A 73 10.16 -4.22 12.17
N GLY A 74 10.15 -4.10 10.84
CA GLY A 74 10.60 -5.17 9.95
C GLY A 74 12.08 -5.55 10.14
N THR A 75 12.96 -4.55 10.26
CA THR A 75 14.40 -4.77 10.50
C THR A 75 14.64 -5.40 11.86
N ARG A 76 13.98 -4.89 12.92
CA ARG A 76 14.11 -5.44 14.28
C ARG A 76 13.62 -6.88 14.35
N ALA A 77 12.53 -7.23 13.66
CA ALA A 77 12.05 -8.61 13.54
C ALA A 77 13.09 -9.55 12.91
N ILE A 78 13.77 -9.08 11.86
CA ILE A 78 14.83 -9.82 11.18
C ILE A 78 16.01 -10.07 12.13
N GLU A 79 16.46 -9.04 12.85
CA GLU A 79 17.66 -9.07 13.69
C GLU A 79 17.48 -9.76 15.05
N ALA A 80 16.23 -9.90 15.53
CA ALA A 80 15.94 -10.51 16.82
C ALA A 80 16.48 -11.95 16.94
N ASP A 81 16.95 -12.35 18.13
CA ASP A 81 17.32 -13.74 18.39
C ASP A 81 16.08 -14.53 18.85
N SER A 82 15.29 -15.02 17.89
CA SER A 82 14.05 -15.74 18.11
C SER A 82 13.78 -16.81 17.05
N ASN A 83 12.97 -17.82 17.38
CA ASN A 83 12.50 -18.81 16.40
C ASN A 83 11.44 -18.22 15.46
N VAL A 84 10.61 -17.33 15.98
CA VAL A 84 9.50 -16.70 15.27
C VAL A 84 9.57 -15.19 15.51
N SER A 85 9.36 -14.40 14.47
CA SER A 85 9.13 -12.96 14.59
C SER A 85 7.74 -12.61 14.05
N VAL A 86 7.01 -11.80 14.80
CA VAL A 86 5.69 -11.29 14.42
C VAL A 86 5.77 -9.78 14.27
N VAL A 87 5.42 -9.30 13.08
CA VAL A 87 5.53 -7.89 12.68
C VAL A 87 4.13 -7.30 12.58
N PHE A 88 3.83 -6.29 13.41
CA PHE A 88 2.58 -5.54 13.38
C PHE A 88 2.79 -4.24 12.63
N ALA A 89 2.19 -4.10 11.46
CA ALA A 89 2.30 -2.90 10.64
C ALA A 89 1.12 -2.78 9.66
N ALA A 90 0.91 -1.56 9.17
CA ALA A 90 0.13 -1.38 7.95
C ALA A 90 0.90 -1.98 6.76
N VAL A 91 0.19 -2.32 5.68
CA VAL A 91 0.78 -2.90 4.49
C VAL A 91 1.76 -1.92 3.84
N ASP A 92 3.05 -2.30 3.80
CA ASP A 92 4.10 -1.55 3.14
C ASP A 92 4.95 -2.46 2.23
N PRO A 93 5.06 -2.16 0.93
CA PRO A 93 5.77 -3.02 -0.01
C PRO A 93 7.29 -3.03 0.21
N GLY A 94 7.88 -1.97 0.79
CA GLY A 94 9.29 -1.92 1.12
C GLY A 94 9.64 -2.90 2.23
N ASN A 95 8.82 -2.92 3.28
CA ASN A 95 8.87 -3.87 4.38
C ASN A 95 8.69 -5.30 3.88
N PHE A 96 7.67 -5.56 3.03
CA PHE A 96 7.46 -6.88 2.43
C PHE A 96 8.67 -7.34 1.63
N LEU A 97 9.30 -6.44 0.88
CA LEU A 97 10.51 -6.73 0.11
C LEU A 97 11.66 -7.17 1.02
N VAL A 98 11.87 -6.45 2.13
CA VAL A 98 12.94 -6.71 3.11
C VAL A 98 12.69 -8.02 3.86
N LEU A 99 11.49 -8.21 4.40
CA LEU A 99 11.08 -9.42 5.11
C LEU A 99 11.17 -10.66 4.22
N SER A 100 10.68 -10.59 2.98
CA SER A 100 10.67 -11.73 2.04
C SER A 100 12.07 -12.14 1.61
N LYS A 101 12.96 -11.17 1.36
CA LYS A 101 14.38 -11.45 1.06
C LYS A 101 15.08 -12.12 2.22
N TYR A 102 14.84 -11.66 3.45
CA TYR A 102 15.41 -12.30 4.62
C TYR A 102 14.84 -13.70 4.83
N SER A 103 13.51 -13.85 4.84
CA SER A 103 12.82 -15.12 5.08
C SER A 103 13.34 -16.22 4.15
N THR A 104 13.51 -15.92 2.86
CA THR A 104 13.98 -16.87 1.84
C THR A 104 15.49 -17.14 1.89
N ALA A 105 16.27 -16.26 2.53
CA ALA A 105 17.72 -16.45 2.71
C ALA A 105 18.06 -17.27 3.98
N THR A 106 17.08 -17.55 4.85
CA THR A 106 17.28 -18.31 6.10
C THR A 106 16.32 -19.49 6.23
N THR A 107 16.81 -20.57 6.84
CA THR A 107 15.99 -21.74 7.21
C THR A 107 15.49 -21.68 8.65
N ASP A 108 16.01 -20.77 9.47
CA ASP A 108 15.99 -20.94 10.93
C ASP A 108 14.93 -20.09 11.64
N LYS A 109 14.24 -19.22 10.89
CA LYS A 109 13.24 -18.28 11.43
C LYS A 109 11.95 -18.27 10.61
N GLN A 110 10.82 -18.34 11.32
CA GLN A 110 9.50 -18.04 10.78
C GLN A 110 9.19 -16.55 10.97
N ILE A 111 8.57 -15.93 9.96
CA ILE A 111 8.05 -14.57 10.05
C ILE A 111 6.53 -14.64 9.86
N ILE A 112 5.80 -13.94 10.73
CA ILE A 112 4.35 -13.74 10.64
C ILE A 112 4.10 -12.24 10.52
N PHE A 113 3.30 -11.82 9.55
CA PHE A 113 2.91 -10.43 9.38
C PHE A 113 1.48 -10.20 9.87
N VAL A 114 1.25 -9.25 10.78
CA VAL A 114 -0.08 -8.85 11.20
C VAL A 114 -0.41 -7.54 10.49
N ASN A 115 -1.27 -7.63 9.48
CA ASN A 115 -1.78 -6.47 8.74
C ASN A 115 -2.76 -5.71 9.63
N THR A 116 -2.32 -4.62 10.23
CA THR A 116 -3.16 -3.79 11.09
C THR A 116 -4.04 -2.79 10.31
N GLY A 117 -3.87 -2.74 8.98
CA GLY A 117 -4.66 -1.95 8.04
C GLY A 117 -5.87 -2.70 7.47
N ASP A 118 -6.71 -1.98 6.73
CA ASP A 118 -7.89 -2.52 6.03
C ASP A 118 -7.62 -3.00 4.59
N TYR A 119 -6.37 -2.86 4.12
CA TYR A 119 -5.94 -3.28 2.79
C TYR A 119 -5.89 -4.82 2.69
N ASP A 120 -6.86 -5.42 1.99
CA ASP A 120 -7.03 -6.89 1.94
C ASP A 120 -5.99 -7.59 1.04
N LEU A 121 -5.02 -8.27 1.67
CA LEU A 121 -3.95 -9.01 1.00
C LEU A 121 -4.43 -10.25 0.23
N ASP A 122 -5.62 -10.77 0.52
CA ASP A 122 -6.16 -11.94 -0.18
C ASP A 122 -6.66 -11.60 -1.59
N THR A 123 -7.04 -10.34 -1.82
CA THR A 123 -7.65 -9.88 -3.08
C THR A 123 -6.85 -8.79 -3.79
N ALA A 124 -5.85 -8.21 -3.12
CA ALA A 124 -4.96 -7.22 -3.69
C ALA A 124 -4.19 -7.73 -4.91
N GLU A 125 -4.37 -7.08 -6.06
CA GLU A 125 -3.62 -7.39 -7.29
C GLU A 125 -2.28 -6.63 -7.36
N SER A 126 -2.19 -5.45 -6.74
CA SER A 126 -0.97 -4.65 -6.74
C SER A 126 -0.86 -3.73 -5.54
N LEU A 127 0.35 -3.66 -4.98
CA LEU A 127 0.75 -2.77 -3.91
C LEU A 127 1.86 -1.86 -4.42
N ARG A 128 1.51 -0.60 -4.66
CA ARG A 128 2.44 0.43 -5.11
C ARG A 128 3.38 0.83 -3.97
N ARG A 129 4.65 1.10 -4.31
CA ARG A 129 5.62 1.69 -3.38
C ARG A 129 5.04 2.92 -2.67
N ALA A 130 5.09 2.92 -1.34
CA ALA A 130 4.93 4.11 -0.52
C ALA A 130 6.27 4.87 -0.55
N TRP A 131 6.25 6.15 -0.97
CA TRP A 131 7.49 6.90 -1.22
C TRP A 131 7.99 7.68 0.01
N ASP A 132 7.27 7.57 1.12
CA ASP A 132 7.60 8.07 2.46
C ASP A 132 8.51 7.10 3.25
N ASP A 133 8.82 5.92 2.70
CA ASP A 133 9.57 4.88 3.39
C ASP A 133 11.09 4.86 3.07
N ASN A 134 11.90 4.50 4.08
CA ASN A 134 13.35 4.37 3.95
C ASN A 134 13.79 2.98 3.44
N TYR A 135 12.86 2.09 3.12
CA TYR A 135 13.16 0.67 2.90
C TYR A 135 13.61 0.33 1.49
N SER A 136 13.42 1.23 0.52
CA SER A 136 13.55 0.83 -0.89
C SER A 136 14.27 1.84 -1.80
N LYS A 137 15.01 1.28 -2.75
CA LYS A 137 15.79 2.04 -3.74
C LYS A 137 14.84 2.71 -4.73
N THR A 138 15.28 3.80 -5.37
CA THR A 138 14.51 4.51 -6.42
C THR A 138 14.08 3.65 -7.62
N ILE A 139 14.65 2.45 -7.78
CA ILE A 139 14.29 1.48 -8.81
C ILE A 139 13.07 0.62 -8.42
N PHE A 140 12.72 0.52 -7.14
CA PHE A 140 11.56 -0.26 -6.69
C PHE A 140 10.27 0.53 -6.94
N ALA A 141 9.26 -0.12 -7.53
CA ALA A 141 7.99 0.51 -7.88
C ALA A 141 6.79 -0.06 -7.10
N GLY A 142 6.90 -1.31 -6.62
CA GLY A 142 5.83 -1.98 -5.89
C GLY A 142 5.91 -3.51 -6.01
N ILE A 143 4.83 -4.18 -5.62
CA ILE A 143 4.66 -5.63 -5.62
C ILE A 143 3.32 -5.98 -6.26
N ASN A 144 3.29 -6.90 -7.21
CA ASN A 144 2.06 -7.53 -7.70
C ASN A 144 1.66 -8.68 -6.76
N ASN A 145 0.36 -8.85 -6.55
CA ASN A 145 -0.22 -9.90 -5.69
C ASN A 145 0.51 -10.01 -4.34
N PRO A 146 0.52 -8.94 -3.51
CA PRO A 146 1.33 -8.86 -2.29
C PRO A 146 1.08 -10.02 -1.31
N GLY A 147 -0.15 -10.52 -1.20
CA GLY A 147 -0.44 -11.71 -0.38
C GLY A 147 0.24 -12.97 -0.91
N THR A 148 0.22 -13.21 -2.22
CA THR A 148 0.97 -14.31 -2.86
C THR A 148 2.47 -14.14 -2.65
N PHE A 149 3.00 -12.93 -2.82
CA PHE A 149 4.41 -12.64 -2.63
C PHE A 149 4.91 -12.98 -1.21
N LEU A 150 4.14 -12.63 -0.17
CA LEU A 150 4.46 -13.01 1.22
C LEU A 150 4.39 -14.53 1.43
N ASN A 151 3.30 -15.15 0.99
CA ASN A 151 3.08 -16.59 1.17
C ASN A 151 4.17 -17.43 0.47
N ASP A 152 4.55 -17.08 -0.76
CA ASP A 152 5.63 -17.73 -1.49
C ASP A 152 6.96 -17.60 -0.73
N ALA A 153 7.21 -16.46 -0.09
CA ALA A 153 8.38 -16.25 0.77
C ALA A 153 8.30 -16.96 2.14
N GLY A 154 7.23 -17.73 2.39
CA GLY A 154 6.95 -18.42 3.64
C GLY A 154 6.61 -17.49 4.80
N ILE A 155 6.02 -16.33 4.50
CA ILE A 155 5.51 -15.37 5.47
C ILE A 155 3.99 -15.47 5.47
N SER A 156 3.45 -16.08 6.52
CA SER A 156 2.00 -16.05 6.77
C SER A 156 1.57 -14.67 7.23
N TYR A 157 0.34 -14.27 6.92
CA TYR A 157 -0.23 -13.03 7.43
C TYR A 157 -1.60 -13.20 8.09
N ILE A 158 -1.89 -12.30 9.03
CA ILE A 158 -3.13 -12.22 9.80
C ILE A 158 -3.76 -10.85 9.49
N GLN A 159 -5.07 -10.80 9.23
CA GLN A 159 -5.78 -9.57 8.86
C GLN A 159 -6.92 -9.28 9.86
N PRO A 160 -6.66 -8.65 11.03
CA PRO A 160 -7.66 -8.44 12.06
C PRO A 160 -8.86 -7.61 11.59
N LEU A 161 -8.65 -6.57 10.78
CA LEU A 161 -9.76 -5.74 10.26
C LEU A 161 -10.63 -6.44 9.22
N LYS A 162 -10.19 -7.57 8.67
CA LYS A 162 -11.04 -8.42 7.83
C LYS A 162 -12.06 -9.18 8.66
N GLU A 163 -11.67 -9.65 9.84
CA GLU A 163 -12.55 -10.36 10.78
C GLU A 163 -13.38 -9.39 11.65
N TYR A 164 -12.78 -8.26 12.04
CA TYR A 164 -13.36 -7.24 12.90
C TYR A 164 -13.41 -5.88 12.18
N PRO A 165 -14.25 -5.71 11.15
CA PRO A 165 -14.27 -4.49 10.34
C PRO A 165 -14.67 -3.24 11.14
N ASP A 166 -15.51 -3.38 12.17
CA ASP A 166 -15.97 -2.27 13.01
C ASP A 166 -14.90 -1.77 14.00
N ALA A 167 -13.76 -2.45 14.10
CA ALA A 167 -12.64 -2.05 14.94
C ALA A 167 -11.69 -1.05 14.26
N GLY A 168 -11.89 -0.80 12.97
CA GLY A 168 -11.07 0.11 12.17
C GLY A 168 -11.47 1.57 12.34
N SER A 169 -10.48 2.45 12.35
CA SER A 169 -10.63 3.89 12.17
C SER A 169 -9.52 4.38 11.24
N ASP A 170 -9.84 5.26 10.29
CA ASP A 170 -8.87 5.84 9.35
C ASP A 170 -8.00 4.82 8.58
N GLY A 171 -8.56 3.64 8.30
CA GLY A 171 -7.92 2.59 7.50
C GLY A 171 -6.99 1.65 8.29
N HIS A 172 -6.96 1.75 9.61
CA HIS A 172 -6.20 0.84 10.49
C HIS A 172 -6.96 0.54 11.78
N LEU A 173 -6.47 -0.41 12.58
CA LEU A 173 -7.02 -0.69 13.92
C LEU A 173 -7.11 0.62 14.70
N GLY A 174 -8.25 0.89 15.34
CA GLY A 174 -8.50 2.19 15.97
C GLY A 174 -8.02 2.29 17.43
N GLN A 175 -7.97 1.17 18.15
CA GLN A 175 -7.59 1.09 19.56
C GLN A 175 -7.29 -0.35 19.98
N ASN A 176 -6.60 -0.51 21.10
CA ASN A 176 -6.39 -1.81 21.72
C ASN A 176 -7.74 -2.49 22.08
N ASN A 177 -7.90 -3.77 21.74
CA ASN A 177 -9.12 -4.53 21.98
C ASN A 177 -8.83 -5.99 22.33
N ASP A 178 -9.37 -6.44 23.46
CA ASP A 178 -9.09 -7.75 24.04
C ASP A 178 -9.53 -8.94 23.17
N ASP A 179 -10.71 -8.86 22.56
CA ASP A 179 -11.23 -9.92 21.69
C ASP A 179 -10.36 -10.07 20.43
N ILE A 180 -9.92 -8.95 19.87
CA ILE A 180 -9.03 -8.90 18.70
C ILE A 180 -7.64 -9.44 19.07
N ASN A 181 -7.11 -9.04 20.21
CA ASN A 181 -5.80 -9.53 20.69
C ASN A 181 -5.82 -11.05 20.88
N LYS A 182 -6.90 -11.59 21.42
CA LYS A 182 -7.08 -13.03 21.58
C LYS A 182 -7.16 -13.75 20.24
N TYR A 183 -7.88 -13.17 19.27
CA TYR A 183 -7.91 -13.68 17.90
C TYR A 183 -6.51 -13.71 17.26
N ILE A 184 -5.78 -12.59 17.32
CA ILE A 184 -4.42 -12.49 16.78
C ILE A 184 -3.51 -13.53 17.45
N ALA A 185 -3.55 -13.63 18.78
CA ALA A 185 -2.76 -14.61 19.53
C ALA A 185 -3.07 -16.05 19.10
N GLN A 186 -4.34 -16.39 18.92
CA GLN A 186 -4.77 -17.71 18.45
C GLN A 186 -4.22 -18.00 17.05
N GLU A 187 -4.31 -17.04 16.13
CA GLU A 187 -3.79 -17.19 14.77
C GLU A 187 -2.27 -17.28 14.73
N ILE A 188 -1.55 -16.54 15.57
CA ILE A 188 -0.10 -16.69 15.73
C ILE A 188 0.24 -18.12 16.16
N VAL A 189 -0.41 -18.65 17.19
CA VAL A 189 -0.17 -20.02 17.66
C VAL A 189 -0.51 -21.06 16.59
N ASN A 190 -1.61 -20.85 15.84
CA ASN A 190 -1.99 -21.72 14.73
C ASN A 190 -0.89 -21.75 13.65
N ASN A 191 -0.43 -20.58 13.21
CA ASN A 191 0.62 -20.44 12.20
C ASN A 191 1.96 -21.04 12.62
N ILE A 192 2.32 -20.95 13.90
CA ILE A 192 3.53 -21.59 14.44
C ILE A 192 3.42 -23.12 14.35
N ASN A 193 2.26 -23.67 14.70
CA ASN A 193 2.05 -25.12 14.73
C ASN A 193 1.91 -25.74 13.34
N SER A 194 1.48 -24.96 12.34
CA SER A 194 1.28 -25.42 10.96
C SER A 194 2.37 -24.95 10.00
N TYR A 195 3.51 -24.47 10.50
CA TYR A 195 4.52 -23.84 9.67
C TYR A 195 5.15 -24.79 8.65
N ASP A 196 5.16 -24.38 7.38
CA ASP A 196 5.92 -25.01 6.29
C ASP A 196 7.16 -24.17 5.98
N SER A 197 8.33 -24.81 5.98
CA SER A 197 9.61 -24.15 5.69
C SER A 197 9.92 -24.05 4.20
N THR A 198 9.00 -24.46 3.32
CA THR A 198 9.10 -24.27 1.88
C THR A 198 8.98 -22.79 1.54
N LYS A 199 10.03 -22.21 0.96
CA LYS A 199 10.12 -20.78 0.65
C LYS A 199 10.70 -20.56 -0.72
N HIS A 200 10.14 -19.61 -1.46
CA HIS A 200 10.63 -19.14 -2.73
C HIS A 200 10.47 -17.62 -2.83
N TYR A 201 11.54 -16.96 -3.27
CA TYR A 201 11.46 -15.53 -3.58
C TYR A 201 11.02 -15.34 -5.03
N ASP A 202 9.74 -15.05 -5.27
CA ASP A 202 9.26 -14.79 -6.62
C ASP A 202 9.58 -13.35 -7.07
N ASN A 203 10.70 -13.21 -7.77
CA ASN A 203 11.12 -11.93 -8.32
C ASN A 203 10.20 -11.41 -9.44
N ASN A 204 9.32 -12.24 -10.02
CA ASN A 204 8.38 -11.79 -11.06
C ASN A 204 7.25 -10.94 -10.48
N LEU A 205 6.96 -11.08 -9.18
CA LEU A 205 5.98 -10.25 -8.47
C LEU A 205 6.56 -8.89 -8.07
N VAL A 206 7.88 -8.68 -8.17
CA VAL A 206 8.53 -7.40 -7.83
C VAL A 206 8.49 -6.46 -9.02
N ILE A 207 7.86 -5.29 -8.84
CA ILE A 207 7.77 -4.25 -9.87
C ILE A 207 8.98 -3.33 -9.74
N THR A 208 9.68 -3.11 -10.85
CA THR A 208 10.86 -2.22 -10.89
C THR A 208 10.82 -1.26 -12.08
N HIS A 209 11.46 -0.11 -11.89
CA HIS A 209 11.71 0.87 -12.94
C HIS A 209 12.92 0.45 -13.79
N LYS A 210 12.69 0.07 -15.05
CA LYS A 210 13.75 -0.15 -16.05
C LYS A 210 14.30 1.17 -16.61
N LEU A 211 13.50 2.24 -16.52
CA LEU A 211 13.88 3.62 -16.81
C LEU A 211 13.91 4.42 -15.50
N ALA A 212 14.97 5.17 -15.25
CA ALA A 212 15.08 5.98 -14.03
C ALA A 212 13.93 7.00 -13.92
N PRO A 213 13.22 7.09 -12.78
CA PRO A 213 12.16 8.08 -12.57
C PRO A 213 12.58 9.52 -12.83
N SER A 214 13.85 9.86 -12.55
CA SER A 214 14.43 11.17 -12.85
C SER A 214 14.36 11.56 -14.33
N ASN A 215 14.41 10.61 -15.26
CA ASN A 215 14.30 10.90 -16.69
C ASN A 215 12.89 11.41 -17.04
N MET A 216 11.86 10.81 -16.42
CA MET A 216 10.47 11.23 -16.55
C MET A 216 10.24 12.56 -15.80
N ALA A 217 10.83 12.75 -14.63
CA ALA A 217 10.77 14.01 -13.88
C ALA A 217 11.37 15.18 -14.67
N HIS A 218 12.54 15.01 -15.29
CA HIS A 218 13.14 16.03 -16.16
C HIS A 218 12.27 16.33 -17.40
N GLY A 219 11.60 15.31 -17.96
CA GLY A 219 10.61 15.53 -19.03
C GLY A 219 9.42 16.36 -18.55
N SER A 220 8.96 16.08 -17.33
CA SER A 220 7.88 16.82 -16.68
C SER A 220 8.27 18.28 -16.41
N GLN A 221 9.46 18.53 -15.86
CA GLN A 221 10.02 19.87 -15.67
C GLN A 221 10.12 20.63 -16.99
N SER A 222 10.69 20.00 -18.02
CA SER A 222 10.82 20.61 -19.36
C SER A 222 9.48 20.98 -19.98
N LEU A 223 8.40 20.26 -19.66
CA LEU A 223 7.05 20.61 -20.09
C LEU A 223 6.51 21.83 -19.33
N LEU A 224 6.66 21.86 -18.01
CA LEU A 224 6.19 22.96 -17.17
C LEU A 224 6.93 24.28 -17.45
N GLU A 225 8.20 24.21 -17.82
CA GLU A 225 9.00 25.36 -18.24
C GLU A 225 8.67 25.83 -19.67
N SER A 226 7.97 24.99 -20.44
CA SER A 226 7.57 25.33 -21.80
C SER A 226 6.34 26.25 -21.80
N SER A 227 6.20 27.04 -22.86
CA SER A 227 4.96 27.78 -23.17
C SER A 227 4.07 27.03 -24.16
N ASP A 228 4.27 25.71 -24.31
CA ASP A 228 3.56 24.89 -25.30
C ASP A 228 2.23 24.35 -24.75
N ASN A 229 1.18 25.17 -24.87
CA ASN A 229 -0.17 24.79 -24.47
C ASN A 229 -0.85 23.80 -25.44
N GLU A 230 -0.27 23.58 -26.62
CA GLU A 230 -0.80 22.68 -27.65
C GLU A 230 -0.10 21.31 -27.62
N MET A 231 0.89 21.12 -26.74
CA MET A 231 1.59 19.85 -26.48
C MET A 231 2.14 19.18 -27.75
N ASN A 232 2.69 19.99 -28.66
CA ASN A 232 3.29 19.53 -29.92
C ASN A 232 4.81 19.33 -29.82
N GLY A 233 5.40 19.74 -28.70
CA GLY A 233 6.83 19.73 -28.45
C GLY A 233 7.41 18.38 -28.06
N THR A 234 8.69 18.45 -27.72
CA THR A 234 9.47 17.35 -27.14
C THR A 234 10.08 17.83 -25.83
N TYR A 235 10.00 17.02 -24.79
CA TYR A 235 10.38 17.38 -23.43
C TYR A 235 11.34 16.32 -22.89
N ASN A 236 12.58 16.71 -22.63
CA ASN A 236 13.68 15.79 -22.33
C ASN A 236 13.79 14.61 -23.33
N SER A 237 13.71 14.91 -24.62
CA SER A 237 13.72 13.93 -25.72
C SER A 237 12.51 13.01 -25.85
N TYR A 238 11.46 13.19 -25.03
CA TYR A 238 10.18 12.49 -25.18
C TYR A 238 9.17 13.35 -25.92
N SER A 239 8.44 12.80 -26.88
CA SER A 239 7.24 13.47 -27.40
C SER A 239 6.20 13.67 -26.29
N ALA A 240 5.27 14.61 -26.45
CA ALA A 240 4.22 14.81 -25.45
C ALA A 240 3.44 13.50 -25.13
N PRO A 241 3.00 12.69 -26.12
CA PRO A 241 2.38 11.40 -25.84
C PRO A 241 3.28 10.42 -25.08
N GLN A 242 4.58 10.37 -25.40
CA GLN A 242 5.52 9.51 -24.67
C GLN A 242 5.65 9.94 -23.22
N LEU A 243 5.74 11.24 -22.96
CA LEU A 243 5.77 11.76 -21.60
C LEU A 243 4.46 11.46 -20.85
N LEU A 244 3.30 11.61 -21.50
CA LEU A 244 2.01 11.26 -20.89
C LEU A 244 1.96 9.78 -20.49
N TYR A 245 2.44 8.88 -21.36
CA TYR A 245 2.49 7.46 -21.05
C TYR A 245 3.38 7.17 -19.83
N LEU A 246 4.55 7.82 -19.75
CA LEU A 246 5.49 7.65 -18.64
C LEU A 246 4.88 8.14 -17.31
N THR A 247 4.35 9.36 -17.28
CA THR A 247 3.73 9.91 -16.07
C THR A 247 2.51 9.10 -15.64
N SER A 248 1.67 8.67 -16.60
CA SER A 248 0.50 7.81 -16.34
C SER A 248 0.90 6.46 -15.74
N SER A 249 1.93 5.82 -16.30
CA SER A 249 2.44 4.53 -15.82
C SER A 249 2.97 4.65 -14.40
N TYR A 250 3.78 5.68 -14.14
CA TYR A 250 4.37 5.96 -12.82
C TYR A 250 3.32 6.28 -11.76
N LEU A 251 2.35 7.15 -12.09
CA LEU A 251 1.23 7.49 -11.19
C LEU A 251 0.44 6.24 -10.82
N ASN A 252 0.11 5.39 -11.80
CA ASN A 252 -0.64 4.16 -11.55
C ASN A 252 0.16 3.05 -10.83
N GLY A 253 1.41 3.30 -10.44
CA GLY A 253 2.24 2.35 -9.70
C GLY A 253 2.92 1.28 -10.55
N ASN A 254 2.95 1.45 -11.87
CA ASN A 254 3.67 0.55 -12.76
C ASN A 254 5.17 0.91 -12.79
N GLY A 255 5.98 -0.10 -13.12
CA GLY A 255 7.39 0.11 -13.47
C GLY A 255 7.52 1.03 -14.69
N LEU A 256 8.53 1.88 -14.68
CA LEU A 256 8.85 2.75 -15.81
C LEU A 256 9.72 1.99 -16.79
N GLU A 257 9.39 2.09 -18.08
CA GLU A 257 10.17 1.53 -19.18
C GLU A 257 10.31 2.58 -20.28
N ASN A 258 11.20 2.36 -21.24
CA ASN A 258 11.26 3.24 -22.42
C ASN A 258 9.89 3.22 -23.14
N PRO A 259 9.29 4.38 -23.39
CA PRO A 259 7.96 4.42 -24.01
C PRO A 259 8.07 4.01 -25.47
N GLY A 260 7.02 3.36 -25.98
CA GLY A 260 6.88 3.09 -27.41
C GLY A 260 6.59 4.35 -28.23
N ASP A 261 6.39 4.17 -29.53
CA ASP A 261 6.02 5.24 -30.46
C ASP A 261 4.52 5.55 -30.36
N TYR A 262 4.13 6.29 -29.31
CA TYR A 262 2.75 6.73 -29.12
C TYR A 262 2.42 7.95 -29.98
N LYS A 263 1.29 7.88 -30.70
CA LYS A 263 0.79 8.99 -31.51
C LYS A 263 0.07 10.05 -30.67
N ALA A 264 0.07 11.28 -31.17
CA ALA A 264 -0.76 12.37 -30.66
C ALA A 264 -2.27 12.06 -30.84
N PRO A 265 -3.17 12.66 -30.04
CA PRO A 265 -4.61 12.52 -30.24
C PRO A 265 -5.06 13.11 -31.58
N ASP A 266 -6.03 12.48 -32.26
CA ASP A 266 -6.52 12.96 -33.57
C ASP A 266 -7.39 14.22 -33.45
N SER A 267 -8.13 14.35 -32.35
CA SER A 267 -9.08 15.44 -32.12
C SER A 267 -9.25 15.65 -30.62
N PRO A 268 -8.21 16.16 -29.93
CA PRO A 268 -8.24 16.35 -28.49
C PRO A 268 -9.36 17.30 -28.09
N LEU A 269 -10.04 16.99 -26.99
CA LEU A 269 -11.00 17.90 -26.40
C LEU A 269 -10.24 19.14 -25.92
N LYS A 270 -10.60 20.32 -26.42
CA LYS A 270 -9.87 21.55 -26.09
C LYS A 270 -9.99 21.95 -24.60
N TYR A 271 -11.16 21.75 -24.00
CA TYR A 271 -11.47 22.20 -22.64
C TYR A 271 -12.01 21.05 -21.81
N SER A 272 -11.46 20.84 -20.61
CA SER A 272 -12.06 19.92 -19.65
C SER A 272 -13.40 20.45 -19.13
N ILE A 273 -14.35 19.55 -18.87
CA ILE A 273 -15.72 19.87 -18.47
C ILE A 273 -16.07 19.08 -17.21
N LEU A 274 -16.77 19.72 -16.27
CA LEU A 274 -17.22 19.14 -15.00
C LEU A 274 -16.08 18.67 -14.07
N THR A 275 -14.87 19.22 -14.23
CA THR A 275 -13.74 18.92 -13.35
C THR A 275 -13.93 19.50 -11.96
N LYS A 276 -13.32 18.85 -10.96
CA LYS A 276 -13.14 19.40 -9.62
C LYS A 276 -11.96 20.39 -9.61
N ASP A 277 -11.90 21.24 -8.58
CA ASP A 277 -10.78 22.16 -8.35
C ASP A 277 -9.52 21.43 -7.85
N SER A 278 -9.69 20.25 -7.26
CA SER A 278 -8.62 19.40 -6.77
C SER A 278 -9.00 17.94 -6.89
N TYR A 279 -7.98 17.08 -6.91
CA TYR A 279 -8.12 15.64 -6.90
C TYR A 279 -7.11 15.03 -5.94
N SER A 280 -7.50 13.95 -5.28
CA SER A 280 -6.61 13.18 -4.41
C SER A 280 -5.55 12.42 -5.21
N ILE A 281 -4.48 11.98 -4.56
CA ILE A 281 -3.52 11.07 -5.21
C ILE A 281 -4.19 9.79 -5.71
N TYR A 282 -5.19 9.26 -4.99
CA TYR A 282 -5.94 8.08 -5.43
C TYR A 282 -6.73 8.32 -6.71
N ASP A 283 -7.25 9.53 -6.90
CA ASP A 283 -7.90 9.91 -8.16
C ASP A 283 -6.88 9.91 -9.31
N TYR A 284 -5.71 10.52 -9.11
CA TYR A 284 -4.64 10.54 -10.11
C TYR A 284 -4.08 9.14 -10.42
N ILE A 285 -3.97 8.25 -9.44
CA ILE A 285 -3.61 6.84 -9.65
C ILE A 285 -4.61 6.17 -10.61
N LYS A 286 -5.91 6.38 -10.40
CA LYS A 286 -6.97 5.83 -11.26
C LYS A 286 -6.95 6.45 -12.66
N MET A 287 -6.84 7.79 -12.76
CA MET A 287 -6.73 8.48 -14.05
C MET A 287 -5.50 8.02 -14.84
N GLY A 288 -4.34 7.88 -14.18
CA GLY A 288 -3.12 7.34 -14.77
C GLY A 288 -3.31 5.92 -15.32
N GLY A 289 -4.05 5.07 -14.60
CA GLY A 289 -4.39 3.72 -15.07
C GLY A 289 -5.26 3.74 -16.33
N ILE A 290 -6.30 4.60 -16.36
CA ILE A 290 -7.17 4.78 -17.53
C ILE A 290 -6.35 5.21 -18.75
N VAL A 291 -5.50 6.24 -18.60
CA VAL A 291 -4.67 6.76 -19.69
C VAL A 291 -3.67 5.71 -20.17
N LYS A 292 -2.92 5.09 -19.26
CA LYS A 292 -1.92 4.06 -19.60
C LYS A 292 -2.56 2.89 -20.36
N ASN A 293 -3.70 2.40 -19.90
CA ASN A 293 -4.38 1.28 -20.54
C ASN A 293 -4.90 1.66 -21.94
N TYR A 294 -5.54 2.83 -22.06
CA TYR A 294 -5.98 3.35 -23.36
C TYR A 294 -4.81 3.45 -24.35
N MET A 295 -3.68 4.04 -23.92
CA MET A 295 -2.52 4.20 -24.78
C MET A 295 -1.92 2.85 -25.17
N GLY A 296 -1.82 1.91 -24.23
CA GLY A 296 -1.33 0.55 -24.51
C GLY A 296 -2.18 -0.21 -25.52
N GLU A 297 -3.50 -0.04 -25.49
CA GLU A 297 -4.44 -0.70 -26.40
C GLU A 297 -4.48 -0.05 -27.79
N ASN A 298 -4.36 1.29 -27.85
CA ASN A 298 -4.60 2.04 -29.08
C ASN A 298 -3.33 2.55 -29.77
N GLY A 299 -2.17 2.51 -29.09
CA GLY A 299 -0.92 3.09 -29.59
C GLY A 299 -0.96 4.62 -29.76
N GLN A 300 -1.90 5.29 -29.07
CA GLN A 300 -2.19 6.70 -29.25
C GLN A 300 -2.70 7.32 -27.93
N ALA A 301 -2.36 8.59 -27.68
CA ALA A 301 -2.88 9.35 -26.56
C ALA A 301 -4.40 9.60 -26.71
N PRO A 302 -5.17 9.57 -25.59
CA PRO A 302 -6.61 9.80 -25.65
C PRO A 302 -6.93 11.26 -26.00
N ASN A 303 -8.04 11.48 -26.71
CA ASN A 303 -8.56 12.84 -26.91
C ASN A 303 -8.99 13.49 -25.58
N TYR A 304 -9.50 12.67 -24.67
CA TYR A 304 -9.90 12.98 -23.29
C TYR A 304 -10.13 11.65 -22.53
N ILE A 305 -10.25 11.70 -21.21
CA ILE A 305 -10.79 10.59 -20.40
C ILE A 305 -12.10 10.99 -19.74
N ASN A 306 -12.92 9.99 -19.38
CA ASN A 306 -14.05 10.17 -18.47
C ASN A 306 -13.65 9.66 -17.09
N TYR A 307 -13.73 10.52 -16.08
CA TYR A 307 -13.45 10.18 -14.69
C TYR A 307 -14.55 10.75 -13.78
N GLU A 308 -15.33 9.89 -13.13
CA GLU A 308 -16.43 10.29 -12.24
C GLU A 308 -17.41 11.31 -12.87
N GLY A 309 -17.66 11.21 -14.18
CA GLY A 309 -18.52 12.12 -14.92
C GLY A 309 -17.84 13.41 -15.42
N ALA A 310 -16.59 13.67 -15.04
CA ALA A 310 -15.76 14.71 -15.62
C ALA A 310 -15.16 14.24 -16.95
N TYR A 311 -15.09 15.15 -17.92
CA TYR A 311 -14.41 14.94 -19.19
C TYR A 311 -13.09 15.70 -19.14
N ILE A 312 -11.98 15.00 -18.97
CA ILE A 312 -10.66 15.58 -18.75
C ILE A 312 -9.86 15.53 -20.04
N SER A 313 -9.48 16.69 -20.56
CA SER A 313 -8.78 16.85 -21.82
C SER A 313 -7.37 16.23 -21.81
N TYR A 314 -6.88 15.89 -23.00
CA TYR A 314 -5.47 15.52 -23.20
C TYR A 314 -4.49 16.53 -22.60
N TYR A 315 -4.75 17.84 -22.83
CA TYR A 315 -3.88 18.93 -22.39
C TYR A 315 -3.79 19.02 -20.86
N ASP A 316 -4.92 18.92 -20.16
CA ASP A 316 -4.94 19.03 -18.71
C ASP A 316 -4.39 17.76 -18.04
N LEU A 317 -4.58 16.58 -18.64
CA LEU A 317 -3.91 15.35 -18.18
C LEU A 317 -2.39 15.49 -18.28
N GLN A 318 -1.90 15.92 -19.43
CA GLN A 318 -0.47 16.08 -19.69
C GLN A 318 0.17 17.04 -18.66
N TYR A 319 -0.44 18.20 -18.46
CA TYR A 319 0.10 19.23 -17.57
C TYR A 319 0.02 18.81 -16.09
N ASN A 320 -1.14 18.34 -15.62
CA ASN A 320 -1.28 17.99 -14.21
C ASN A 320 -0.44 16.76 -13.84
N PHE A 321 -0.34 15.77 -14.72
CA PHE A 321 0.51 14.60 -14.45
C PHE A 321 1.97 15.02 -14.39
N ALA A 322 2.43 15.87 -15.32
CA ALA A 322 3.78 16.42 -15.29
C ALA A 322 4.03 17.26 -14.02
N LYS A 323 3.08 18.10 -13.61
CA LYS A 323 3.16 18.89 -12.38
C LYS A 323 3.39 18.03 -11.15
N ILE A 324 2.65 16.92 -11.02
CA ILE A 324 2.81 15.99 -9.90
C ILE A 324 4.21 15.37 -9.92
N THR A 325 4.69 14.94 -11.07
CA THR A 325 5.92 14.14 -11.16
C THR A 325 7.20 14.95 -11.35
N ALA A 326 7.12 16.28 -11.48
CA ALA A 326 8.27 17.12 -11.83
C ALA A 326 9.41 17.10 -10.81
N ASN A 327 9.12 16.91 -9.52
CA ASN A 327 10.14 16.90 -8.48
C ASN A 327 10.68 15.51 -8.14
N HIS A 328 10.21 14.45 -8.83
CA HIS A 328 10.53 13.06 -8.52
C HIS A 328 11.91 12.65 -9.08
N THR A 329 12.95 13.43 -8.77
CA THR A 329 14.31 13.31 -9.33
C THR A 329 15.22 12.37 -8.53
N ASP A 330 14.91 12.14 -7.26
CA ASP A 330 15.65 11.25 -6.37
C ASP A 330 14.75 10.76 -5.23
N GLY A 331 15.19 9.75 -4.48
CA GLY A 331 14.36 9.09 -3.48
C GLY A 331 13.78 10.00 -2.40
N SER A 332 14.40 11.15 -2.10
CA SER A 332 13.90 12.08 -1.08
C SER A 332 12.80 13.03 -1.57
N HIS A 333 12.54 13.07 -2.87
CA HIS A 333 11.57 13.97 -3.50
C HIS A 333 10.47 13.23 -4.27
N MET A 334 10.34 11.92 -4.04
CA MET A 334 9.40 11.07 -4.79
C MET A 334 8.09 10.79 -4.05
N ASP A 335 7.90 11.42 -2.89
CA ASP A 335 6.65 11.37 -2.12
C ASP A 335 5.50 12.09 -2.84
N PHE A 336 4.27 11.72 -2.51
CA PHE A 336 3.06 12.31 -3.07
C PHE A 336 2.29 13.09 -2.01
N ASP A 337 1.87 14.29 -2.37
CA ASP A 337 0.88 15.02 -1.61
C ASP A 337 -0.45 14.25 -1.64
N ARG A 338 -1.21 14.35 -0.55
CA ARG A 338 -2.53 13.70 -0.46
C ARG A 338 -3.52 14.23 -1.50
N GLU A 339 -3.38 15.50 -1.86
CA GLU A 339 -4.27 16.22 -2.76
C GLU A 339 -3.50 17.23 -3.61
N TYR A 340 -3.87 17.35 -4.89
CA TYR A 340 -3.29 18.31 -5.82
C TYR A 340 -4.37 19.20 -6.43
N HIS A 341 -4.09 20.50 -6.52
CA HIS A 341 -4.91 21.42 -7.30
C HIS A 341 -4.86 21.05 -8.79
N PHE A 342 -6.03 21.06 -9.43
CA PHE A 342 -6.19 20.75 -10.84
C PHE A 342 -6.14 22.03 -11.68
N ASP A 343 -5.09 22.16 -12.48
CA ASP A 343 -4.90 23.31 -13.37
C ASP A 343 -5.48 23.04 -14.76
N LYS A 344 -6.19 24.03 -15.32
CA LYS A 344 -6.65 23.99 -16.71
C LYS A 344 -5.66 24.73 -17.60
N VAL A 345 -5.03 24.02 -18.54
CA VAL A 345 -4.15 24.59 -19.57
C VAL A 345 -4.95 25.48 -20.51
N ASN A 346 -6.13 25.00 -20.90
CA ASN A 346 -7.07 25.71 -21.74
C ASN A 346 -8.34 25.97 -20.92
N ASP A 347 -8.67 27.23 -20.68
CA ASP A 347 -9.92 27.61 -20.02
C ASP A 347 -10.83 28.45 -20.91
N SER A 348 -12.13 28.33 -20.69
CA SER A 348 -13.16 29.09 -21.38
C SER A 348 -14.14 29.64 -20.37
N ILE A 349 -14.18 30.97 -20.25
CA ILE A 349 -15.09 31.70 -19.37
C ILE A 349 -16.56 31.23 -19.55
N LEU A 350 -16.95 30.91 -20.79
CA LEU A 350 -18.29 30.39 -21.09
C LEU A 350 -18.56 29.04 -20.42
N LEU A 351 -17.59 28.13 -20.41
CA LEU A 351 -17.72 26.84 -19.75
C LEU A 351 -17.66 26.97 -18.23
N THR A 352 -16.85 27.89 -17.71
CA THR A 352 -16.76 28.18 -16.27
C THR A 352 -18.08 28.71 -15.71
N ILE A 353 -18.80 29.53 -16.49
CA ILE A 353 -20.07 30.15 -16.08
C ILE A 353 -21.29 29.26 -16.38
N LEU A 354 -21.18 28.27 -17.28
CA LEU A 354 -22.30 27.42 -17.71
C LEU A 354 -23.04 26.74 -16.54
N PRO A 355 -22.38 26.11 -15.54
CA PRO A 355 -23.08 25.50 -14.41
C PRO A 355 -23.90 26.53 -13.61
N ILE A 356 -23.35 27.73 -13.41
CA ILE A 356 -24.03 28.83 -12.71
C ILE A 356 -25.29 29.24 -13.48
N VAL A 357 -25.19 29.38 -14.80
CA VAL A 357 -26.33 29.73 -15.66
C VAL A 357 -27.40 28.64 -15.62
N LEU A 358 -27.03 27.37 -15.67
CA LEU A 358 -27.97 26.26 -15.57
C LEU A 358 -28.70 26.24 -14.23
N ILE A 359 -27.99 26.48 -13.12
CA ILE A 359 -28.60 26.61 -11.78
C ILE A 359 -29.60 27.77 -11.76
N ILE A 360 -29.23 28.94 -12.29
CA ILE A 360 -30.13 30.10 -12.38
C ILE A 360 -31.38 29.76 -13.19
N LEU A 361 -31.24 29.09 -14.34
CA LEU A 361 -32.37 28.69 -15.18
C LEU A 361 -33.30 27.70 -14.47
N VAL A 362 -32.75 26.73 -13.74
CA VAL A 362 -33.53 25.78 -12.93
C VAL A 362 -34.27 26.51 -11.81
N ILE A 363 -33.61 27.41 -11.09
CA ILE A 363 -34.24 28.24 -10.04
C ILE A 363 -35.38 29.08 -10.62
N MET A 364 -35.16 29.71 -11.79
CA MET A 364 -36.19 30.50 -12.47
C MET A 364 -37.40 29.64 -12.88
N PHE A 365 -37.15 28.43 -13.40
CA PHE A 365 -38.21 27.49 -13.79
C PHE A 365 -39.03 27.02 -12.59
N ILE A 366 -38.36 26.67 -11.48
CA ILE A 366 -39.01 26.32 -10.20
C ILE A 366 -39.85 27.49 -9.70
N TYR A 367 -39.30 28.70 -9.69
CA TYR A 367 -40.04 29.91 -9.30
C TYR A 367 -41.28 30.13 -10.17
N MET A 368 -41.19 29.95 -11.50
CA MET A 368 -42.34 30.05 -12.39
C MET A 368 -43.43 29.02 -12.07
N ILE A 369 -43.05 27.78 -11.76
CA ILE A 369 -43.99 26.74 -11.33
C ILE A 369 -44.68 27.13 -10.03
N PHE A 370 -43.90 27.52 -9.00
CA PHE A 370 -44.45 27.95 -7.71
C PHE A 370 -45.38 29.14 -7.83
N LYS A 371 -45.01 30.16 -8.61
CA LYS A 371 -45.86 31.32 -8.87
C LYS A 371 -47.19 30.93 -9.52
N ARG A 372 -47.16 29.94 -10.43
CA ARG A 372 -48.37 29.44 -11.11
C ARG A 372 -49.25 28.58 -10.19
N LEU A 373 -48.67 27.89 -9.22
CA LEU A 373 -49.38 27.11 -8.21
C LEU A 373 -49.97 27.97 -7.08
N LEU A 374 -49.31 29.07 -6.69
CA LEU A 374 -49.76 30.03 -5.67
C LEU A 374 -50.79 31.06 -6.18
N HIS A 375 -51.02 31.15 -7.49
CA HIS A 375 -52.05 32.00 -8.11
C HIS A 375 -53.24 31.18 -8.66
N ARG A 376 -53.35 29.92 -8.24
CA ARG A 376 -54.61 29.15 -8.22
C ARG A 376 -55.11 29.11 -6.78
#